data_AF-A0A2R8BSC6-F1
#
_entry.id   AF-A0A2R8BSC6-F1
#
_cell.length_a   1.000
_cell.length_b   1.000
_cell.length_c   1.000
_cell.angle_alpha   90.00
_cell.angle_beta   90.00
_cell.angle_gamma   90.00
#
_symmetry.space_group_name_H-M   'P 1'
#
loop_
_entity.id
_entity.type
_entity.pdbx_description
1 polymer ?
#
loop_
_entity_poly.entity_id
_entity_poly.type
_entity_poly.pdbx_seq_one_letter_code
_entity_poly.pdbx_strand_id
1 'polypeptide(L)'
;MRSSVDRLEQQVSSQSDDLVRLQQAEREVQATRTLYETFLTRLKEATVQRGLQQADSRVLSEAIPGRYVSPQKSRIVLVSVMLGLALGAALVFMRQFMNKGYRTADDLEAGTALPVFGQIPKMPIKRRSHLITYLNDKPASAAAEAVRNLRTSILLASPNQAPQVIMSTSSLPGEGKTTQAICLAHNFAGLNKKVLLIEGDVRRRTLNEYFKVESNKPGIVTALGRESGDISDLVVRDPRMNVDVLLGEKSTLNAADLFSTGKFDEFLDRMRDAYDFIIVDTPPVLIVPEARVIGQSVDAIIFSVAWDRTSRLQLKESLRQLDRAKLDVAGLVLAQIDPAGMKRYGYGGKYGTYSTYSSSYYDQ
;
A
#
# COMPACT_ATOMS: atom_id res chain seq x y z
N MET A 1 24.89 28.80 153.45
CA MET A 1 24.29 27.58 152.85
C MET A 1 22.97 27.84 152.11
N ARG A 2 22.05 28.70 152.60
CA ARG A 2 20.81 29.04 151.85
C ARG A 2 21.05 29.85 150.55
N SER A 3 22.00 30.79 150.55
CA SER A 3 22.36 31.58 149.35
C SER A 3 23.03 30.79 148.22
N SER A 4 23.47 29.55 148.47
CA SER A 4 24.11 28.67 147.50
C SER A 4 23.07 27.90 146.67
N VAL A 5 21.94 27.55 147.29
CA VAL A 5 20.85 26.79 146.67
C VAL A 5 20.02 27.69 145.76
N ASP A 6 19.67 28.90 146.21
CA ASP A 6 18.91 29.85 145.39
C ASP A 6 19.63 30.23 144.09
N ARG A 7 20.98 30.33 144.10
CA ARG A 7 21.77 30.59 142.88
C ARG A 7 21.75 29.41 141.92
N LEU A 8 21.79 28.18 142.44
CA LEU A 8 21.73 26.97 141.62
C LEU A 8 20.33 26.79 141.00
N GLU A 9 19.26 27.08 141.75
CA GLU A 9 17.89 27.06 141.21
C GLU A 9 17.67 28.12 140.14
N GLN A 10 18.20 29.34 140.32
CA GLN A 10 18.13 30.40 139.31
C GLN A 10 18.97 30.08 138.05
N GLN A 11 20.10 29.38 138.23
CA GLN A 11 20.97 28.94 137.13
C GLN A 11 20.36 27.77 136.35
N VAL A 12 19.68 26.83 137.01
CA VAL A 12 18.95 25.74 136.35
C VAL A 12 17.72 26.28 135.61
N SER A 13 17.00 27.25 136.20
CA SER A 13 15.84 27.89 135.56
C SER A 13 16.24 28.66 134.30
N SER A 14 17.31 29.46 134.34
CA SER A 14 17.83 30.18 133.16
C SER A 14 18.36 29.25 132.06
N GLN A 15 19.05 28.16 132.42
CA GLN A 15 19.47 27.15 131.44
C GLN A 15 18.28 26.41 130.80
N SER A 16 17.20 26.20 131.56
CA SER A 16 15.99 25.57 131.05
C SER A 16 15.24 26.50 130.07
N ASP A 17 15.17 27.80 130.35
CA ASP A 17 14.60 28.81 129.44
C ASP A 17 15.41 28.95 128.13
N ASP A 18 16.74 28.92 128.22
CA ASP A 18 17.62 28.97 127.04
C ASP A 18 17.49 27.72 126.17
N LEU A 19 17.32 26.54 126.77
CA LEU A 19 17.05 25.28 126.04
C LEU A 19 15.71 25.31 125.31
N VAL A 20 14.67 25.89 125.91
CA VAL A 20 13.36 26.05 125.26
C VAL A 20 13.46 27.02 124.08
N ARG A 21 14.19 28.13 124.24
CA ARG A 21 14.45 29.08 123.14
C ARG A 21 15.25 28.46 122.01
N LEU A 22 16.27 27.65 122.33
CA LEU A 22 17.05 26.91 121.35
C LEU A 22 16.15 25.93 120.58
N GLN A 23 15.35 25.11 121.28
CA GLN A 23 14.42 24.17 120.63
C GLN A 23 13.38 24.88 119.76
N GLN A 24 12.90 26.06 120.18
CA GLN A 24 11.95 26.85 119.40
C GLN A 24 12.61 27.42 118.13
N ALA A 25 13.83 27.96 118.25
CA ALA A 25 14.61 28.42 117.10
C ALA A 25 14.97 27.27 116.14
N GLU A 26 15.32 26.10 116.66
CA GLU A 26 15.56 24.90 115.85
C GLU A 26 14.31 24.46 115.09
N ARG A 27 13.13 24.48 115.74
CA ARG A 27 11.86 24.19 115.07
C ARG A 27 11.50 25.22 114.01
N GLU A 28 11.76 26.50 114.25
CA GLU A 28 11.58 27.55 113.25
C GLU A 28 12.51 27.34 112.05
N VAL A 29 13.80 27.07 112.28
CA VAL A 29 14.76 26.74 111.22
C VAL A 29 14.31 25.49 110.44
N GLN A 30 13.85 24.45 111.12
CA GLN A 30 13.34 23.23 110.49
C GLN A 30 12.11 23.51 109.62
N ALA A 31 11.17 24.34 110.12
CA ALA A 31 9.96 24.72 109.39
C ALA A 31 10.27 25.58 108.16
N THR A 32 11.16 26.58 108.30
CA THR A 32 11.62 27.41 107.18
C THR A 32 12.35 26.57 106.14
N ARG A 33 13.18 25.63 106.56
CA ARG A 33 13.88 24.71 105.66
C ARG A 33 12.88 23.84 104.88
N THR A 34 11.88 23.28 105.56
CA THR A 34 10.84 22.46 104.93
C THR A 34 10.02 23.28 103.93
N LEU A 35 9.65 24.52 104.28
CA LEU A 35 8.95 25.43 103.37
C LEU A 35 9.80 25.79 102.15
N TYR A 36 11.10 26.05 102.35
CA TYR A 36 12.03 26.34 101.26
C TYR A 36 12.21 25.15 100.31
N GLU A 37 12.39 23.95 100.85
CA GLU A 37 12.50 22.71 100.07
C GLU A 37 11.20 22.43 99.29
N THR A 38 10.03 22.64 99.92
CA THR A 38 8.73 22.51 99.25
C THR A 38 8.56 23.53 98.13
N PHE A 39 8.94 24.79 98.38
CA PHE A 39 8.89 25.86 97.37
C PHE A 39 9.80 25.55 96.19
N LEU A 40 11.04 25.13 96.44
CA LEU A 40 11.97 24.73 95.38
C LEU A 40 11.43 23.57 94.55
N THR A 41 10.78 22.60 95.19
CA THR A 41 10.14 21.46 94.50
C THR A 41 9.01 21.93 93.61
N ARG A 42 8.11 22.78 94.11
CA ARG A 42 7.01 23.38 93.33
C ARG A 42 7.51 24.23 92.16
N LEU A 43 8.58 24.99 92.36
CA LEU A 43 9.17 25.84 91.30
C LEU A 43 9.74 24.96 90.17
N LYS A 44 10.42 23.85 90.51
CA LYS A 44 10.90 22.88 89.52
C LYS A 44 9.75 22.23 88.75
N GLU A 45 8.71 21.75 89.43
CA GLU A 45 7.52 21.17 88.80
C GLU A 45 6.86 22.16 87.82
N ALA A 46 6.65 23.41 88.22
CA ALA A 46 6.05 24.44 87.38
C ALA A 46 6.94 24.81 86.17
N THR A 47 8.25 24.81 86.34
CA THR A 47 9.21 25.08 85.25
C THR A 47 9.19 23.96 84.21
N VAL A 48 9.17 22.70 84.66
CA VAL A 48 9.07 21.53 83.77
C VAL A 48 7.73 21.51 83.04
N GLN A 49 6.61 21.80 83.72
CA GLN A 49 5.30 21.89 83.07
C GLN A 49 5.22 23.01 82.03
N ARG A 50 5.82 24.19 82.29
CA ARG A 50 5.93 25.25 81.26
C ARG A 50 6.76 24.82 80.06
N GLY A 51 7.85 24.06 80.28
CA GLY A 51 8.67 23.51 79.20
C GLY A 51 7.94 22.50 78.32
N LEU A 52 6.97 21.77 78.87
CA LEU A 52 6.20 20.76 78.12
C LEU A 52 5.02 21.34 77.29
N GLN A 53 4.56 22.56 77.58
CA GLN A 53 3.46 23.20 76.84
C GLN A 53 3.89 24.01 75.62
N GLN A 54 5.19 24.30 75.45
CA GLN A 54 5.68 24.79 74.16
C GLN A 54 5.89 23.58 73.24
N ALA A 55 4.99 23.40 72.27
CA ALA A 55 5.28 22.58 71.10
C ALA A 55 6.46 23.23 70.38
N ASP A 56 7.67 22.74 70.69
CA ASP A 56 8.94 23.25 70.18
C ASP A 56 9.06 22.85 68.71
N SER A 57 8.34 23.57 67.84
CA SER A 57 8.49 23.43 66.40
C SER A 57 9.70 24.24 65.97
N ARG A 58 10.86 23.56 65.96
CA ARG A 58 12.08 24.11 65.40
C ARG A 58 12.22 23.61 63.97
N VAL A 59 12.27 24.54 63.01
CA VAL A 59 12.65 24.21 61.63
C VAL A 59 14.07 23.64 61.67
N LEU A 60 14.20 22.32 61.49
CA LEU A 60 15.49 21.62 61.50
C LEU A 60 16.34 22.03 60.29
N SER A 61 15.71 22.22 59.13
CA SER A 61 16.33 22.70 57.90
C SER A 61 15.29 23.21 56.92
N GLU A 62 15.63 24.24 56.15
CA GLU A 62 14.85 24.60 54.97
C GLU A 62 14.87 23.47 53.94
N ALA A 63 13.77 23.32 53.19
CA ALA A 63 13.66 22.29 52.17
C ALA A 63 14.66 22.57 51.03
N ILE A 64 15.57 21.63 50.80
CA ILE A 64 16.43 21.67 49.60
C ILE A 64 15.58 21.44 48.34
N PRO A 65 15.81 22.19 47.25
CA PRO A 65 15.11 21.95 46.00
C PRO A 65 15.39 20.51 45.53
N GLY A 66 14.33 19.71 45.47
CA GLY A 66 14.42 18.32 45.02
C GLY A 66 14.84 18.24 43.55
N ARG A 67 15.63 17.21 43.22
CA ARG A 67 15.92 16.88 41.82
C ARG A 67 14.83 15.97 41.26
N TYR A 68 14.44 16.21 40.00
CA TYR A 68 13.48 15.38 39.30
C TYR A 68 14.10 14.01 38.97
N VAL A 69 13.76 12.97 39.73
CA VAL A 69 14.31 11.61 39.55
C VAL A 69 13.53 10.82 38.49
N SER A 70 12.23 11.05 38.36
CA SER A 70 11.33 10.33 37.45
C SER A 70 10.19 11.26 36.99
N PRO A 71 9.71 11.15 35.73
CA PRO A 71 10.18 10.28 34.65
C PRO A 71 11.37 10.88 33.89
N GLN A 72 12.27 10.01 33.40
CA GLN A 72 13.40 10.42 32.54
C GLN A 72 12.91 10.72 31.11
N LYS A 73 12.35 11.92 30.91
CA LYS A 73 11.69 12.33 29.65
C LYS A 73 12.53 12.06 28.40
N SER A 74 13.84 12.30 28.44
CA SER A 74 14.74 12.06 27.30
C SER A 74 14.83 10.59 26.90
N ARG A 75 14.89 9.66 27.87
CA ARG A 75 14.89 8.22 27.61
C ARG A 75 13.56 7.75 27.04
N ILE A 76 12.45 8.25 27.59
CA ILE A 76 11.11 7.94 27.08
C ILE A 76 11.00 8.40 25.62
N VAL A 77 11.37 9.65 25.33
CA VAL A 77 11.37 10.18 23.96
C VAL A 77 12.27 9.36 23.03
N LEU A 78 13.48 9.02 23.46
CA LEU A 78 14.40 8.20 22.67
C LEU A 78 13.79 6.83 22.31
N VAL A 79 13.25 6.12 23.31
CA VAL A 79 12.61 4.81 23.11
C VAL A 79 11.38 4.94 22.22
N SER A 80 10.54 5.96 22.41
CA SER A 80 9.37 6.23 21.56
C SER A 80 9.76 6.50 20.10
N VAL A 81 10.81 7.29 19.85
CA VAL A 81 11.31 7.56 18.50
C VAL A 81 11.85 6.27 17.86
N MET A 82 12.64 5.48 18.59
CA MET A 82 13.17 4.21 18.07
C MET A 82 12.03 3.23 17.73
N LEU A 83 11.04 3.08 18.60
CA LEU A 83 9.86 2.24 18.34
C LEU A 83 9.04 2.75 17.16
N GLY A 84 8.85 4.07 17.04
CA GLY A 84 8.14 4.69 15.91
C GLY A 84 8.84 4.43 14.58
N LEU A 85 10.17 4.57 14.54
CA LEU A 85 10.97 4.25 13.35
C LEU A 85 10.93 2.76 13.00
N ALA A 86 11.03 1.88 14.00
CA ALA A 86 10.95 0.43 13.80
C ALA A 86 9.57 0.01 13.24
N LEU A 87 8.48 0.54 13.81
CA LEU A 87 7.13 0.30 13.33
C LEU A 87 6.92 0.86 11.91
N GLY A 88 7.44 2.07 11.65
CA GLY A 88 7.39 2.69 10.32
C GLY A 88 8.12 1.86 9.27
N ALA A 89 9.34 1.40 9.57
CA ALA A 89 10.09 0.51 8.69
C ALA A 89 9.35 -0.82 8.48
N ALA A 90 8.83 -1.43 9.55
CA ALA A 90 8.04 -2.66 9.47
C ALA A 90 6.81 -2.50 8.57
N LEU A 91 6.08 -1.39 8.68
CA LEU A 91 4.93 -1.08 7.82
C LEU A 91 5.34 -0.89 6.35
N VAL A 92 6.46 -0.22 6.08
CA VAL A 92 7.00 -0.07 4.72
C VAL A 92 7.36 -1.43 4.12
N PHE A 93 8.08 -2.27 4.87
CA PHE A 93 8.42 -3.63 4.43
C PHE A 93 7.17 -4.48 4.22
N MET A 94 6.24 -4.49 5.18
CA MET A 94 4.98 -5.23 5.07
C MET A 94 4.19 -4.83 3.83
N ARG A 95 4.08 -3.53 3.55
CA ARG A 95 3.43 -3.02 2.34
C ARG A 95 4.16 -3.45 1.06
N GLN A 96 5.49 -3.49 1.08
CA GLN A 96 6.31 -3.97 -0.04
C GLN A 96 6.13 -5.48 -0.30
N PHE A 97 5.89 -6.28 0.74
CA PHE A 97 5.64 -7.72 0.60
C PHE A 97 4.20 -8.05 0.19
N MET A 98 3.23 -7.22 0.55
CA MET A 98 1.80 -7.53 0.44
C MET A 98 1.20 -7.48 -0.97
N ASN A 99 1.91 -7.05 -2.02
CA ASN A 99 1.42 -7.12 -3.40
C ASN A 99 2.59 -7.11 -4.39
N LYS A 100 3.16 -8.28 -4.69
CA LYS A 100 4.18 -8.40 -5.74
C LYS A 100 3.49 -8.72 -7.07
N GLY A 101 3.27 -7.70 -7.88
CA GLY A 101 3.05 -7.88 -9.30
C GLY A 101 4.34 -8.30 -10.02
N TYR A 102 4.28 -8.43 -11.34
CA TYR A 102 5.45 -8.70 -12.16
C TYR A 102 6.11 -7.41 -12.60
N ARG A 103 7.44 -7.33 -12.45
CA ARG A 103 8.23 -6.12 -12.77
C ARG A 103 9.16 -6.33 -13.95
N THR A 104 9.57 -7.57 -14.23
CA THR A 104 10.47 -7.92 -15.33
C THR A 104 9.85 -9.04 -16.16
N ALA A 105 10.26 -9.14 -17.43
CA ALA A 105 9.86 -10.25 -18.29
C ALA A 105 10.35 -11.58 -17.72
N ASP A 106 11.61 -11.68 -17.29
CA ASP A 106 12.19 -12.89 -16.69
C ASP A 106 11.36 -13.38 -15.49
N ASP A 107 10.94 -12.46 -14.58
CA ASP A 107 10.12 -12.83 -13.42
C ASP A 107 8.75 -13.35 -13.83
N LEU A 108 8.22 -12.83 -14.94
CA LEU A 108 6.93 -13.22 -15.49
C LEU A 108 7.01 -14.61 -16.13
N GLU A 109 8.00 -14.84 -17.00
CA GLU A 109 8.27 -16.14 -17.62
C GLU A 109 8.55 -17.21 -16.56
N ALA A 110 9.42 -16.94 -15.59
CA ALA A 110 9.70 -17.87 -14.50
C ALA A 110 8.47 -18.17 -13.63
N GLY A 111 7.56 -17.20 -13.48
CA GLY A 111 6.36 -17.35 -12.68
C GLY A 111 5.20 -18.08 -13.36
N THR A 112 5.16 -18.09 -14.69
CA THR A 112 4.05 -18.65 -15.48
C THR A 112 4.45 -19.82 -16.39
N ALA A 113 5.75 -20.00 -16.64
CA ALA A 113 6.29 -20.89 -17.66
C ALA A 113 5.77 -20.58 -19.10
N LEU A 114 5.31 -19.36 -19.34
CA LEU A 114 4.87 -18.89 -20.66
C LEU A 114 5.84 -17.82 -21.19
N PRO A 115 6.12 -17.79 -22.51
CA PRO A 115 7.01 -16.81 -23.10
C PRO A 115 6.42 -15.40 -23.03
N VAL A 116 7.28 -14.38 -22.86
CA VAL A 116 6.90 -12.97 -22.95
C VAL A 116 7.24 -12.44 -24.33
N PHE A 117 6.23 -12.20 -25.16
CA PHE A 117 6.40 -11.74 -26.54
C PHE A 117 6.75 -10.26 -26.66
N GLY A 118 6.44 -9.46 -25.63
CA GLY A 118 6.69 -8.03 -25.69
C GLY A 118 6.59 -7.32 -24.34
N GLN A 119 7.26 -6.17 -24.28
CA GLN A 119 7.29 -5.27 -23.13
C GLN A 119 6.86 -3.88 -23.61
N ILE A 120 5.62 -3.48 -23.32
CA ILE A 120 5.05 -2.22 -23.84
C ILE A 120 5.10 -1.13 -22.77
N PRO A 121 5.85 -0.02 -22.98
CA PRO A 121 5.83 1.10 -22.07
C PRO A 121 4.48 1.78 -22.01
N LYS A 122 4.23 2.46 -20.89
CA LYS A 122 3.16 3.43 -20.80
C LYS A 122 3.42 4.59 -21.76
N MET A 123 2.52 4.77 -22.73
CA MET A 123 2.59 5.88 -23.68
C MET A 123 2.14 7.19 -23.02
N PRO A 124 2.77 8.34 -23.33
CA PRO A 124 2.44 9.64 -22.74
C PRO A 124 1.17 10.27 -23.35
N ILE A 125 0.10 9.50 -23.45
CA ILE A 125 -1.19 9.94 -24.01
C ILE A 125 -2.16 10.35 -22.89
N LYS A 126 -2.77 11.53 -23.03
CA LYS A 126 -3.77 12.04 -22.07
C LYS A 126 -5.20 11.53 -22.35
N ARG A 127 -5.51 11.26 -23.62
CA ARG A 127 -6.84 10.79 -24.08
C ARG A 127 -6.66 9.59 -25.00
N ARG A 128 -7.57 8.61 -24.92
CA ARG A 128 -7.55 7.40 -25.77
C ARG A 128 -7.58 7.72 -27.26
N SER A 129 -8.37 8.70 -27.67
CA SER A 129 -8.47 9.16 -29.06
C SER A 129 -7.17 9.71 -29.67
N HIS A 130 -6.15 10.01 -28.84
CA HIS A 130 -4.83 10.47 -29.31
C HIS A 130 -3.87 9.31 -29.58
N LEU A 131 -4.23 8.06 -29.27
CA LEU A 131 -3.33 6.90 -29.47
C LEU A 131 -2.87 6.79 -30.92
N ILE A 132 -3.81 6.80 -31.87
CA ILE A 132 -3.50 6.60 -33.30
C ILE A 132 -2.62 7.74 -33.82
N THR A 133 -2.93 8.98 -33.43
CA THR A 133 -2.12 10.15 -33.76
C THR A 133 -0.71 10.03 -33.19
N TYR A 134 -0.55 9.59 -31.93
CA TYR A 134 0.77 9.36 -31.34
C TYR A 134 1.58 8.30 -32.10
N LEU A 135 0.97 7.20 -32.54
CA LEU A 135 1.65 6.16 -33.31
C LEU A 135 2.13 6.67 -34.67
N ASN A 136 1.36 7.54 -35.32
CA ASN A 136 1.73 8.17 -36.60
C ASN A 136 2.81 9.25 -36.43
N ASP A 137 2.70 10.09 -35.41
CA ASP A 137 3.63 11.21 -35.18
C ASP A 137 4.98 10.75 -34.60
N LYS A 138 5.00 9.60 -33.90
CA LYS A 138 6.19 9.05 -33.23
C LYS A 138 6.43 7.59 -33.62
N PRO A 139 6.66 7.29 -34.91
CA PRO A 139 6.82 5.94 -35.41
C PRO A 139 8.11 5.26 -34.92
N ALA A 140 9.13 6.03 -34.52
CA ALA A 140 10.38 5.52 -33.93
C ALA A 140 10.39 5.57 -32.39
N SER A 141 9.23 5.75 -31.74
CA SER A 141 9.15 5.74 -30.28
C SER A 141 9.43 4.35 -29.71
N ALA A 142 9.91 4.29 -28.45
CA ALA A 142 10.08 3.03 -27.72
C ALA A 142 8.80 2.19 -27.65
N ALA A 143 7.63 2.83 -27.63
CA ALA A 143 6.34 2.16 -27.68
C ALA A 143 6.07 1.52 -29.05
N ALA A 144 6.36 2.22 -30.14
CA ALA A 144 6.20 1.69 -31.50
C ALA A 144 7.17 0.53 -31.76
N GLU A 145 8.43 0.65 -31.32
CA GLU A 145 9.41 -0.45 -31.40
C GLU A 145 8.98 -1.66 -30.57
N ALA A 146 8.50 -1.46 -29.34
CA ALA A 146 7.98 -2.55 -28.52
C ALA A 146 6.83 -3.32 -29.21
N VAL A 147 5.96 -2.61 -29.94
CA VAL A 147 4.87 -3.22 -30.70
C VAL A 147 5.38 -3.94 -31.95
N ARG A 148 6.41 -3.42 -32.64
CA ARG A 148 7.08 -4.14 -33.74
C ARG A 148 7.66 -5.46 -33.28
N ASN A 149 8.30 -5.48 -32.11
CA ASN A 149 8.84 -6.71 -31.53
C ASN A 149 7.74 -7.69 -31.17
N LEU A 150 6.67 -7.21 -30.53
CA LEU A 150 5.51 -8.03 -30.23
C LEU A 150 4.96 -8.71 -31.49
N ARG A 151 4.77 -7.95 -32.57
CA ARG A 151 4.37 -8.49 -33.87
C ARG A 151 5.33 -9.58 -34.36
N THR A 152 6.64 -9.31 -34.35
CA THR A 152 7.65 -10.28 -34.78
C THR A 152 7.60 -11.56 -33.94
N SER A 153 7.53 -11.44 -32.61
CA SER A 153 7.43 -12.59 -31.69
C SER A 153 6.18 -13.43 -31.98
N ILE A 154 5.03 -12.80 -32.23
CA ILE A 154 3.78 -13.50 -32.57
C ILE A 154 3.95 -14.30 -33.87
N LEU A 155 4.53 -13.70 -34.91
CA LEU A 155 4.73 -14.37 -36.20
C LEU A 155 5.75 -15.52 -36.11
N LEU A 156 6.77 -15.40 -35.27
CA LEU A 156 7.80 -16.43 -35.09
C LEU A 156 7.36 -17.58 -34.19
N ALA A 157 6.40 -17.34 -33.28
CA ALA A 157 5.90 -18.37 -32.37
C ALA A 157 5.14 -19.50 -33.08
N SER A 158 4.67 -19.28 -34.31
CA SER A 158 3.91 -20.27 -35.08
C SER A 158 4.66 -20.64 -36.38
N PRO A 159 5.64 -21.56 -36.32
CA PRO A 159 6.54 -21.85 -37.44
C PRO A 159 5.86 -22.51 -38.64
N ASN A 160 4.71 -23.19 -38.43
CA ASN A 160 4.01 -23.90 -39.50
C ASN A 160 3.00 -23.00 -40.24
N GLN A 161 2.35 -22.07 -39.55
CA GLN A 161 1.40 -21.13 -40.12
C GLN A 161 1.28 -19.92 -39.19
N ALA A 162 1.49 -18.71 -39.72
CA ALA A 162 1.33 -17.49 -38.95
C ALA A 162 -0.14 -17.36 -38.48
N PRO A 163 -0.39 -16.95 -37.22
CA PRO A 163 -1.74 -16.80 -36.72
C PRO A 163 -2.43 -15.65 -37.45
N GLN A 164 -3.60 -15.92 -38.00
CA GLN A 164 -4.40 -14.93 -38.71
C GLN A 164 -5.40 -14.28 -37.76
N VAL A 165 -6.03 -15.06 -36.88
CA VAL A 165 -6.96 -14.57 -35.85
C VAL A 165 -6.25 -14.50 -34.50
N ILE A 166 -6.01 -13.28 -34.02
CA ILE A 166 -5.24 -13.01 -32.80
C ILE A 166 -6.16 -12.37 -31.76
N MET A 167 -6.30 -13.02 -30.62
CA MET A 167 -7.07 -12.51 -29.48
C MET A 167 -6.18 -11.73 -28.52
N SER A 168 -6.66 -10.58 -28.06
CA SER A 168 -6.05 -9.81 -26.97
C SER A 168 -6.96 -9.84 -25.74
N THR A 169 -6.43 -10.29 -24.60
CA THR A 169 -7.17 -10.34 -23.33
C THR A 169 -6.28 -10.02 -22.13
N SER A 170 -6.87 -10.01 -20.94
CA SER A 170 -6.15 -9.73 -19.69
C SER A 170 -6.87 -10.32 -18.47
N SER A 171 -6.27 -10.23 -17.30
CA SER A 171 -6.88 -10.67 -16.03
C SER A 171 -8.02 -9.75 -15.62
N LEU A 172 -7.76 -8.45 -15.68
CA LEU A 172 -8.62 -7.40 -15.15
C LEU A 172 -8.77 -6.21 -16.09
N PRO A 173 -9.83 -5.41 -15.89
CA PRO A 173 -10.01 -4.10 -16.52
C PRO A 173 -8.77 -3.20 -16.51
N GLY A 174 -8.50 -2.57 -17.65
CA GLY A 174 -7.51 -1.48 -17.74
C GLY A 174 -6.06 -1.92 -17.84
N GLU A 175 -5.77 -3.21 -18.09
CA GLU A 175 -4.40 -3.76 -18.22
C GLU A 175 -3.74 -3.52 -19.58
N GLY A 176 -4.41 -2.80 -20.48
CA GLY A 176 -3.81 -2.34 -21.75
C GLY A 176 -4.14 -3.19 -22.97
N LYS A 177 -4.90 -4.29 -22.81
CA LYS A 177 -5.36 -5.18 -23.90
C LYS A 177 -5.90 -4.47 -25.15
N THR A 178 -6.76 -3.45 -24.97
CA THR A 178 -7.38 -2.70 -26.08
C THR A 178 -6.37 -1.78 -26.76
N THR A 179 -5.53 -1.09 -25.98
CA THR A 179 -4.43 -0.28 -26.52
C THR A 179 -3.47 -1.16 -27.31
N GLN A 180 -3.12 -2.34 -26.76
CA GLN A 180 -2.25 -3.31 -27.41
C GLN A 180 -2.87 -3.82 -28.72
N ALA A 181 -4.17 -4.17 -28.72
CA ALA A 181 -4.88 -4.62 -29.93
C ALA A 181 -4.85 -3.55 -31.04
N ILE A 182 -5.13 -2.28 -30.70
CA ILE A 182 -5.08 -1.16 -31.65
C ILE A 182 -3.65 -0.94 -32.17
N CYS A 183 -2.66 -0.95 -31.28
CA CYS A 183 -1.25 -0.80 -31.67
C CYS A 183 -0.79 -1.92 -32.62
N LEU A 184 -1.15 -3.17 -32.32
CA LEU A 184 -0.81 -4.31 -33.16
C LEU A 184 -1.50 -4.20 -34.53
N ALA A 185 -2.78 -3.83 -34.56
CA ALA A 185 -3.53 -3.61 -35.80
C ALA A 185 -2.91 -2.51 -36.67
N HIS A 186 -2.54 -1.38 -36.05
CA HIS A 186 -1.83 -0.29 -36.70
C HIS A 186 -0.49 -0.76 -37.29
N ASN A 187 0.24 -1.59 -36.56
CA ASN A 187 1.56 -2.08 -36.99
C ASN A 187 1.48 -3.07 -38.16
N PHE A 188 0.46 -3.95 -38.19
CA PHE A 188 0.19 -4.80 -39.34
C PHE A 188 -0.27 -4.00 -40.56
N ALA A 189 -1.17 -3.02 -40.37
CA ALA A 189 -1.61 -2.15 -41.46
C ALA A 189 -0.45 -1.33 -42.06
N GLY A 190 0.53 -0.93 -41.24
CA GLY A 190 1.76 -0.29 -41.70
C GLY A 190 2.65 -1.18 -42.59
N LEU A 191 2.42 -2.49 -42.61
CA LEU A 191 3.03 -3.43 -43.56
C LEU A 191 2.16 -3.68 -44.81
N ASN A 192 1.19 -2.79 -45.09
CA ASN A 192 0.20 -2.92 -46.16
C ASN A 192 -0.65 -4.19 -46.07
N LYS A 193 -0.86 -4.71 -44.86
CA LYS A 193 -1.77 -5.83 -44.60
C LYS A 193 -3.19 -5.33 -44.42
N LYS A 194 -4.17 -6.09 -44.93
CA LYS A 194 -5.58 -5.88 -44.64
C LYS A 194 -5.86 -6.38 -43.23
N VAL A 195 -6.26 -5.48 -42.33
CA VAL A 195 -6.50 -5.81 -40.93
C VAL A 195 -7.93 -5.49 -40.54
N LEU A 196 -8.57 -6.45 -39.88
CA LEU A 196 -9.85 -6.27 -39.21
C LEU A 196 -9.63 -6.22 -37.70
N LEU A 197 -10.06 -5.15 -37.04
CA LEU A 197 -10.08 -5.03 -35.58
C LEU A 197 -11.52 -5.20 -35.08
N ILE A 198 -11.77 -6.23 -34.27
CA ILE A 198 -13.09 -6.58 -33.74
C ILE A 198 -13.17 -6.21 -32.26
N GLU A 199 -14.23 -5.51 -31.87
CA GLU A 199 -14.59 -5.29 -30.48
C GLU A 199 -15.43 -6.46 -29.93
N GLY A 200 -14.75 -7.43 -29.31
CA GLY A 200 -15.39 -8.53 -28.59
C GLY A 200 -15.92 -8.14 -27.20
N ASP A 201 -15.43 -7.05 -26.60
CA ASP A 201 -15.98 -6.49 -25.35
C ASP A 201 -17.22 -5.61 -25.62
N VAL A 202 -18.31 -6.25 -26.06
CA VAL A 202 -19.60 -5.62 -26.35
C VAL A 202 -20.27 -5.00 -25.12
N ARG A 203 -19.76 -5.30 -23.91
CA ARG A 203 -20.24 -4.71 -22.65
C ARG A 203 -19.66 -3.31 -22.48
N ARG A 204 -18.35 -3.15 -22.62
CA ARG A 204 -17.67 -1.86 -22.36
C ARG A 204 -17.57 -0.96 -23.58
N ARG A 205 -17.52 -1.53 -24.79
CA ARG A 205 -17.51 -0.79 -26.07
C ARG A 205 -16.50 0.35 -26.11
N THR A 206 -15.27 0.06 -25.68
CA THR A 206 -14.21 1.06 -25.51
C THR A 206 -13.61 1.58 -26.81
N LEU A 207 -13.73 0.86 -27.94
CA LEU A 207 -13.18 1.29 -29.23
C LEU A 207 -13.79 2.62 -29.70
N ASN A 208 -15.05 2.90 -29.36
CA ASN A 208 -15.71 4.17 -29.66
C ASN A 208 -14.90 5.39 -29.18
N GLU A 209 -14.23 5.29 -28.03
CA GLU A 209 -13.39 6.38 -27.48
C GLU A 209 -12.08 6.59 -28.27
N TYR A 210 -11.55 5.55 -28.92
CA TYR A 210 -10.33 5.64 -29.72
C TYR A 210 -10.61 6.19 -31.13
N PHE A 211 -11.71 5.74 -31.73
CA PHE A 211 -12.09 6.05 -33.11
C PHE A 211 -13.07 7.24 -33.23
N LYS A 212 -13.56 7.78 -32.11
CA LYS A 212 -14.53 8.90 -32.06
C LYS A 212 -15.81 8.61 -32.85
N VAL A 213 -16.32 7.38 -32.73
CA VAL A 213 -17.54 6.93 -33.41
C VAL A 213 -18.73 6.98 -32.46
N GLU A 214 -19.90 7.30 -32.98
CA GLU A 214 -21.16 7.24 -32.24
C GLU A 214 -21.50 5.79 -31.83
N SER A 215 -22.03 5.62 -30.61
CA SER A 215 -22.17 4.30 -29.96
C SER A 215 -23.28 3.39 -30.51
N ASN A 216 -24.00 3.82 -31.56
CA ASN A 216 -25.21 3.17 -32.07
C ASN A 216 -25.08 2.65 -33.51
N LYS A 217 -23.86 2.60 -34.07
CA LYS A 217 -23.66 1.95 -35.37
C LYS A 217 -23.87 0.43 -35.25
N PRO A 218 -24.48 -0.21 -36.25
CA PRO A 218 -24.43 -1.67 -36.41
C PRO A 218 -22.98 -2.15 -36.33
N GLY A 219 -22.76 -3.28 -35.67
CA GLY A 219 -21.42 -3.78 -35.39
C GLY A 219 -21.37 -5.29 -35.34
N ILE A 220 -20.62 -5.85 -34.39
CA ILE A 220 -20.42 -7.30 -34.28
C ILE A 220 -21.74 -8.07 -34.09
N VAL A 221 -22.73 -7.52 -33.36
CA VAL A 221 -24.01 -8.22 -33.14
C VAL A 221 -24.77 -8.36 -34.45
N THR A 222 -24.90 -7.27 -35.22
CA THR A 222 -25.49 -7.29 -36.56
C THR A 222 -24.70 -8.18 -37.51
N ALA A 223 -23.36 -8.14 -37.47
CA ALA A 223 -22.51 -8.96 -38.34
C ALA A 223 -22.74 -10.46 -38.13
N LEU A 224 -22.90 -10.90 -36.88
CA LEU A 224 -23.20 -12.29 -36.54
C LEU A 224 -24.64 -12.70 -36.86
N GLY A 225 -25.56 -11.73 -36.97
CA GLY A 225 -26.94 -11.98 -37.39
C GLY A 225 -27.12 -12.14 -38.91
N ARG A 226 -26.13 -11.72 -39.72
CA ARG A 226 -26.20 -11.78 -41.18
C ARG A 226 -25.68 -13.11 -41.72
N GLU A 227 -26.46 -13.72 -42.60
CA GLU A 227 -26.03 -14.89 -43.39
C GLU A 227 -25.22 -14.46 -44.63
N SER A 228 -25.48 -13.28 -45.18
CA SER A 228 -24.80 -12.73 -46.35
C SER A 228 -24.76 -11.19 -46.34
N GLY A 229 -23.88 -10.60 -47.14
CA GLY A 229 -23.66 -9.16 -47.25
C GLY A 229 -22.19 -8.77 -47.08
N ASP A 230 -21.80 -7.62 -47.65
CA ASP A 230 -20.43 -7.13 -47.51
C ASP A 230 -20.19 -6.57 -46.10
N ILE A 231 -19.05 -6.92 -45.52
CA ILE A 231 -18.62 -6.41 -44.21
C ILE A 231 -18.28 -4.93 -44.26
N SER A 232 -17.98 -4.40 -45.45
CA SER A 232 -17.66 -2.99 -45.70
C SER A 232 -18.75 -2.03 -45.20
N ASP A 233 -20.02 -2.46 -45.19
CA ASP A 233 -21.16 -1.68 -44.69
C ASP A 233 -21.20 -1.55 -43.15
N LEU A 234 -20.51 -2.43 -42.43
CA LEU A 234 -20.56 -2.53 -40.97
C LEU A 234 -19.27 -2.05 -40.30
N VAL A 235 -18.16 -2.02 -41.04
CA VAL A 235 -16.88 -1.58 -40.51
C VAL A 235 -16.73 -0.08 -40.58
N VAL A 236 -16.02 0.46 -39.59
CA VAL A 236 -15.57 1.84 -39.62
C VAL A 236 -14.10 1.87 -40.00
N ARG A 237 -13.77 2.66 -41.01
CA ARG A 237 -12.39 2.94 -41.40
C ARG A 237 -11.99 4.32 -40.90
N ASP A 238 -10.93 4.39 -40.11
CA ASP A 238 -10.39 5.65 -39.63
C ASP A 238 -9.30 6.14 -40.60
N PRO A 239 -9.37 7.35 -41.17
CA PRO A 239 -8.39 7.82 -42.15
C PRO A 239 -6.95 7.88 -41.60
N ARG A 240 -6.77 7.87 -40.27
CA ARG A 240 -5.45 7.86 -39.62
C ARG A 240 -4.82 6.47 -39.60
N MET A 241 -5.57 5.40 -39.84
CA MET A 241 -5.07 4.03 -39.88
C MET A 241 -5.80 3.18 -40.93
N ASN A 242 -5.04 2.46 -41.76
CA ASN A 242 -5.61 1.63 -42.81
C ASN A 242 -6.16 0.28 -42.27
N VAL A 243 -7.09 0.36 -41.32
CA VAL A 243 -7.67 -0.77 -40.58
C VAL A 243 -9.19 -0.64 -40.61
N ASP A 244 -9.86 -1.74 -40.88
CA ASP A 244 -11.31 -1.82 -40.77
C ASP A 244 -11.66 -2.22 -39.33
N VAL A 245 -12.59 -1.49 -38.71
CA VAL A 245 -12.94 -1.66 -37.29
C VAL A 245 -14.40 -2.08 -37.17
N LEU A 246 -14.63 -3.28 -36.65
CA LEU A 246 -15.96 -3.78 -36.33
C LEU A 246 -16.27 -3.49 -34.86
N LEU A 247 -17.12 -2.49 -34.64
CA LEU A 247 -17.43 -1.98 -33.30
C LEU A 247 -18.38 -2.90 -32.53
N GLY A 248 -18.37 -2.75 -31.20
CA GLY A 248 -19.29 -3.43 -30.31
C GLY A 248 -20.68 -2.82 -30.42
N GLU A 249 -21.69 -3.67 -30.59
CA GLU A 249 -23.09 -3.25 -30.66
C GLU A 249 -23.83 -3.68 -29.38
N LYS A 250 -24.78 -2.86 -28.92
CA LYS A 250 -25.58 -3.20 -27.75
C LYS A 250 -26.55 -4.32 -28.12
N SER A 251 -26.36 -5.50 -27.53
CA SER A 251 -27.27 -6.64 -27.69
C SER A 251 -28.27 -6.75 -26.54
N THR A 252 -29.45 -7.28 -26.83
CA THR A 252 -30.42 -7.76 -25.82
C THR A 252 -30.08 -9.17 -25.35
N LEU A 253 -29.35 -9.95 -26.15
CA LEU A 253 -28.86 -11.27 -25.81
C LEU A 253 -27.62 -11.17 -24.91
N ASN A 254 -27.38 -12.21 -24.10
CA ASN A 254 -26.13 -12.32 -23.37
C ASN A 254 -24.96 -12.47 -24.35
N ALA A 255 -23.86 -11.76 -24.12
CA ALA A 255 -22.75 -11.74 -25.06
C ALA A 255 -22.05 -13.11 -25.17
N ALA A 256 -22.02 -13.90 -24.09
CA ALA A 256 -21.50 -15.27 -24.15
C ALA A 256 -22.32 -16.14 -25.12
N ASP A 257 -23.65 -16.03 -25.08
CA ASP A 257 -24.55 -16.78 -25.94
C ASP A 257 -24.35 -16.36 -27.40
N LEU A 258 -24.23 -15.05 -27.65
CA LEU A 258 -23.96 -14.50 -28.98
C LEU A 258 -22.72 -15.15 -29.63
N PHE A 259 -21.60 -15.24 -28.90
CA PHE A 259 -20.36 -15.82 -29.42
C PHE A 259 -20.36 -17.36 -29.46
N SER A 260 -21.24 -18.03 -28.71
CA SER A 260 -21.27 -19.50 -28.61
C SER A 260 -22.08 -20.21 -29.71
N THR A 261 -22.77 -19.47 -30.57
CA THR A 261 -23.76 -20.01 -31.51
C THR A 261 -23.17 -20.66 -32.78
N GLY A 262 -21.85 -20.87 -32.86
CA GLY A 262 -21.14 -21.30 -34.08
C GLY A 262 -21.06 -20.20 -35.15
N LYS A 263 -21.96 -19.21 -35.10
CA LYS A 263 -22.00 -18.04 -36.00
C LYS A 263 -20.71 -17.22 -35.94
N PHE A 264 -20.03 -17.20 -34.80
CA PHE A 264 -18.76 -16.49 -34.67
C PHE A 264 -17.64 -17.22 -35.43
N ASP A 265 -17.61 -18.55 -35.40
CA ASP A 265 -16.68 -19.35 -36.19
C ASP A 265 -16.92 -19.13 -37.69
N GLU A 266 -18.17 -19.28 -38.13
CA GLU A 266 -18.55 -19.05 -39.54
C GLU A 266 -18.23 -17.62 -40.00
N PHE A 267 -18.42 -16.64 -39.11
CA PHE A 267 -18.07 -15.26 -39.39
C PHE A 267 -16.55 -15.09 -39.55
N LEU A 268 -15.76 -15.64 -38.63
CA LEU A 268 -14.31 -15.57 -38.70
C LEU A 268 -13.79 -16.26 -39.96
N ASP A 269 -14.32 -17.43 -40.32
CA ASP A 269 -13.94 -18.15 -41.54
C ASP A 269 -14.15 -17.30 -42.80
N ARG A 270 -15.30 -16.61 -42.92
CA ARG A 270 -15.51 -15.65 -44.03
C ARG A 270 -14.52 -14.48 -43.99
N MET A 271 -14.18 -14.00 -42.80
CA MET A 271 -13.24 -12.88 -42.66
C MET A 271 -11.80 -13.29 -42.96
N ARG A 272 -11.43 -14.56 -42.77
CA ARG A 272 -10.10 -15.08 -43.11
C ARG A 272 -9.80 -14.96 -44.60
N ASP A 273 -10.80 -15.04 -45.46
CA ASP A 273 -10.60 -14.84 -46.91
C ASP A 273 -10.41 -13.36 -47.28
N ALA A 274 -10.97 -12.43 -46.49
CA ALA A 274 -10.98 -11.00 -46.80
C ALA A 274 -9.80 -10.22 -46.18
N TYR A 275 -9.27 -10.69 -45.05
CA TYR A 275 -8.26 -9.99 -44.24
C TYR A 275 -7.01 -10.83 -44.00
N ASP A 276 -5.83 -10.22 -44.10
CA ASP A 276 -4.56 -10.88 -43.75
C ASP A 276 -4.47 -11.16 -42.24
N PHE A 277 -5.03 -10.28 -41.40
CA PHE A 277 -5.04 -10.43 -39.95
C PHE A 277 -6.36 -9.94 -39.35
N ILE A 278 -6.85 -10.65 -38.36
CA ILE A 278 -8.05 -10.34 -37.59
C ILE A 278 -7.64 -10.25 -36.12
N ILE A 279 -7.82 -9.09 -35.50
CA ILE A 279 -7.47 -8.87 -34.09
C ILE A 279 -8.76 -8.69 -33.29
N VAL A 280 -8.93 -9.49 -32.25
CA VAL A 280 -10.13 -9.46 -31.41
C VAL A 280 -9.79 -8.90 -30.02
N ASP A 281 -10.29 -7.71 -29.69
CA ASP A 281 -10.21 -7.15 -28.33
C ASP A 281 -11.32 -7.76 -27.46
N THR A 282 -10.94 -8.53 -26.45
CA THR A 282 -11.90 -9.32 -25.65
C THR A 282 -11.96 -8.85 -24.21
N PRO A 283 -13.06 -9.04 -23.47
CA PRO A 283 -13.13 -8.62 -22.08
C PRO A 283 -12.13 -9.39 -21.19
N PRO A 284 -11.87 -8.92 -19.96
CA PRO A 284 -10.94 -9.60 -19.06
C PRO A 284 -11.48 -10.93 -18.54
N VAL A 285 -10.62 -11.96 -18.48
CA VAL A 285 -10.98 -13.36 -18.22
C VAL A 285 -11.66 -13.57 -16.86
N LEU A 286 -11.22 -12.84 -15.82
CA LEU A 286 -11.77 -13.02 -14.46
C LEU A 286 -13.14 -12.40 -14.25
N ILE A 287 -13.60 -11.54 -15.17
CA ILE A 287 -14.84 -10.77 -14.98
C ILE A 287 -16.00 -11.49 -15.65
N VAL A 288 -15.80 -11.99 -16.86
CA VAL A 288 -16.87 -12.50 -17.71
C VAL A 288 -16.38 -13.65 -18.61
N PRO A 289 -17.26 -14.61 -19.00
CA PRO A 289 -16.84 -15.82 -19.72
C PRO A 289 -16.50 -15.62 -21.21
N GLU A 290 -16.88 -14.51 -21.84
CA GLU A 290 -16.83 -14.26 -23.28
C GLU A 290 -15.42 -14.44 -23.85
N ALA A 291 -14.37 -14.07 -23.12
CA ALA A 291 -12.99 -14.33 -23.52
C ALA A 291 -12.71 -15.82 -23.74
N ARG A 292 -13.27 -16.71 -22.91
CA ARG A 292 -13.11 -18.16 -23.05
C ARG A 292 -13.92 -18.73 -24.21
N VAL A 293 -15.05 -18.10 -24.54
CA VAL A 293 -15.89 -18.51 -25.67
C VAL A 293 -15.22 -18.09 -26.98
N ILE A 294 -14.86 -16.82 -27.11
CA ILE A 294 -14.15 -16.27 -28.27
C ILE A 294 -12.82 -17.00 -28.49
N GLY A 295 -12.10 -17.34 -27.41
CA GLY A 295 -10.83 -18.04 -27.49
C GLY A 295 -10.88 -19.41 -28.16
N GLN A 296 -12.05 -20.06 -28.28
CA GLN A 296 -12.16 -21.34 -28.99
C GLN A 296 -11.96 -21.20 -30.51
N SER A 297 -12.14 -19.99 -31.03
CA SER A 297 -12.22 -19.69 -32.47
C SER A 297 -10.97 -18.99 -33.01
N VAL A 298 -9.96 -18.76 -32.17
CA VAL A 298 -8.78 -17.95 -32.53
C VAL A 298 -7.51 -18.79 -32.65
N ASP A 299 -6.56 -18.32 -33.45
CA ASP A 299 -5.29 -19.02 -33.69
C ASP A 299 -4.26 -18.78 -32.57
N ALA A 300 -4.29 -17.57 -31.98
CA ALA A 300 -3.34 -17.18 -30.95
C ALA A 300 -3.99 -16.28 -29.89
N ILE A 301 -3.76 -16.61 -28.61
CA ILE A 301 -4.19 -15.80 -27.47
C ILE A 301 -2.98 -15.05 -26.93
N ILE A 302 -3.04 -13.72 -26.97
CA ILE A 302 -2.05 -12.83 -26.38
C ILE A 302 -2.62 -12.25 -25.09
N PHE A 303 -1.89 -12.46 -23.99
CA PHE A 303 -2.37 -12.11 -22.66
C PHE A 303 -1.60 -10.91 -22.09
N SER A 304 -2.27 -9.79 -21.91
CA SER A 304 -1.69 -8.58 -21.31
C SER A 304 -1.61 -8.69 -19.79
N VAL A 305 -0.45 -8.36 -19.22
CA VAL A 305 -0.19 -8.30 -17.79
C VAL A 305 0.28 -6.88 -17.45
N ALA A 306 -0.42 -6.18 -16.56
CA ALA A 306 -0.05 -4.81 -16.20
C ALA A 306 1.13 -4.80 -15.21
N TRP A 307 2.18 -4.07 -15.61
CA TRP A 307 3.43 -3.92 -14.85
C TRP A 307 3.19 -3.43 -13.42
N ASP A 308 3.75 -4.14 -12.44
CA ASP A 308 3.66 -3.88 -10.99
C ASP A 308 2.22 -3.70 -10.44
N ARG A 309 1.20 -4.12 -11.21
CA ARG A 309 -0.21 -3.95 -10.83
C ARG A 309 -0.99 -5.26 -10.83
N THR A 310 -0.85 -6.09 -11.87
CA THR A 310 -1.52 -7.40 -11.90
C THR A 310 -0.87 -8.31 -10.86
N SER A 311 -1.64 -8.80 -9.89
CA SER A 311 -1.08 -9.67 -8.85
C SER A 311 -0.79 -11.06 -9.41
N ARG A 312 0.20 -11.75 -8.82
CA ARG A 312 0.51 -13.15 -9.17
C ARG A 312 -0.70 -14.08 -9.05
N LEU A 313 -1.54 -13.85 -8.04
CA LEU A 313 -2.76 -14.62 -7.82
C LEU A 313 -3.79 -14.38 -8.94
N GLN A 314 -4.01 -13.12 -9.34
CA GLN A 314 -4.93 -12.78 -10.43
C GLN A 314 -4.48 -13.40 -11.75
N LEU A 315 -3.19 -13.28 -12.08
CA LEU A 315 -2.66 -13.88 -13.29
C LEU A 315 -2.80 -15.41 -13.27
N LYS A 316 -2.40 -16.06 -12.18
CA LYS A 316 -2.51 -17.51 -12.01
C LYS A 316 -3.95 -17.99 -12.17
N GLU A 317 -4.91 -17.30 -11.56
CA GLU A 317 -6.32 -17.65 -11.68
C GLU A 317 -6.83 -17.46 -13.12
N SER A 318 -6.38 -16.41 -13.82
CA SER A 318 -6.78 -16.16 -15.21
C SER A 318 -6.28 -17.25 -16.14
N LEU A 319 -5.00 -17.59 -16.04
CA LEU A 319 -4.39 -18.67 -16.81
C LEU A 319 -5.07 -20.01 -16.50
N ARG A 320 -5.39 -20.28 -15.23
CA ARG A 320 -6.16 -21.48 -14.84
C ARG A 320 -7.55 -21.53 -15.46
N GLN A 321 -8.23 -20.40 -15.63
CA GLN A 321 -9.54 -20.36 -16.29
C GLN A 321 -9.45 -20.60 -17.80
N LEU A 322 -8.40 -20.13 -18.46
CA LEU A 322 -8.13 -20.42 -19.87
C LEU A 322 -7.75 -21.89 -20.06
N ASP A 323 -6.84 -22.42 -19.24
CA ASP A 323 -6.42 -23.82 -19.22
C ASP A 323 -7.60 -24.79 -19.02
N ARG A 324 -8.52 -24.48 -18.09
CA ARG A 324 -9.76 -25.26 -17.90
C ARG A 324 -10.68 -25.27 -19.12
N ALA A 325 -10.62 -24.22 -19.93
CA ALA A 325 -11.32 -24.13 -21.21
C ALA A 325 -10.51 -24.70 -22.37
N LYS A 326 -9.35 -25.34 -22.09
CA LYS A 326 -8.41 -25.90 -23.06
C LYS A 326 -7.90 -24.85 -24.05
N LEU A 327 -7.66 -23.64 -23.55
CA LEU A 327 -7.15 -22.53 -24.32
C LEU A 327 -5.68 -22.30 -24.00
N ASP A 328 -4.83 -22.48 -25.00
CA ASP A 328 -3.40 -22.24 -24.89
C ASP A 328 -3.08 -20.76 -25.11
N VAL A 329 -2.42 -20.17 -24.12
CA VAL A 329 -1.92 -18.78 -24.23
C VAL A 329 -0.62 -18.81 -25.01
N ALA A 330 -0.63 -18.26 -26.22
CA ALA A 330 0.54 -18.22 -27.10
C ALA A 330 1.69 -17.44 -26.46
N GLY A 331 1.39 -16.30 -25.84
CA GLY A 331 2.40 -15.52 -25.13
C GLY A 331 1.84 -14.37 -24.29
N LEU A 332 2.69 -13.90 -23.39
CA LEU A 332 2.38 -12.83 -22.45
C LEU A 332 2.95 -11.49 -22.95
N VAL A 333 2.28 -10.40 -22.59
CA VAL A 333 2.78 -9.04 -22.83
C VAL A 333 2.80 -8.27 -21.51
N LEU A 334 3.99 -7.86 -21.10
CA LEU A 334 4.15 -6.97 -19.93
C LEU A 334 3.84 -5.54 -20.37
N ALA A 335 2.64 -5.07 -20.04
CA ALA A 335 2.07 -3.83 -20.53
C ALA A 335 2.16 -2.70 -19.49
N GLN A 336 2.06 -1.46 -19.96
CA GLN A 336 2.03 -0.25 -19.13
C GLN A 336 3.28 -0.07 -18.26
N ILE A 337 4.43 -0.54 -18.73
CA ILE A 337 5.70 -0.40 -17.99
C ILE A 337 5.97 1.08 -17.73
N ASP A 338 6.25 1.41 -16.47
CA ASP A 338 6.71 2.73 -16.07
C ASP A 338 8.25 2.72 -16.01
N PRO A 339 8.94 3.37 -16.97
CA PRO A 339 10.41 3.39 -16.99
C PRO A 339 11.01 4.04 -15.74
N ALA A 340 10.35 5.05 -15.17
CA ALA A 340 10.80 5.69 -13.93
C ALA A 340 10.65 4.74 -12.74
N GLY A 341 9.54 4.00 -12.69
CA GLY A 341 9.30 2.93 -11.74
C GLY A 341 10.34 1.81 -11.84
N MET A 342 10.66 1.35 -13.05
CA MET A 342 11.72 0.35 -13.30
C MET A 342 13.08 0.79 -12.74
N LYS A 343 13.46 2.05 -12.95
CA LYS A 343 14.69 2.62 -12.38
C LYS A 343 14.65 2.64 -10.85
N ARG A 344 13.52 3.07 -10.25
CA ARG A 344 13.34 3.13 -8.79
C ARG A 344 13.46 1.76 -8.12
N TYR A 345 13.03 0.70 -8.78
CA TYR A 345 13.11 -0.66 -8.26
C TYR A 345 14.42 -1.40 -8.62
N GLY A 346 15.41 -0.71 -9.21
CA GLY A 346 16.71 -1.30 -9.55
C GLY A 346 16.71 -2.11 -10.84
N TYR A 347 15.64 -2.05 -11.65
CA TYR A 347 15.49 -2.77 -12.91
C TYR A 347 15.74 -1.90 -14.15
N GLY A 348 16.27 -0.68 -13.98
CA GLY A 348 16.50 0.27 -15.08
C GLY A 348 17.34 -0.31 -16.22
N GLY A 349 18.33 -1.16 -15.92
CA GLY A 349 19.16 -1.84 -16.91
C GLY A 349 18.45 -2.96 -17.68
N LYS A 350 17.43 -3.60 -17.10
CA LYS A 350 16.69 -4.70 -17.75
C LYS A 350 15.68 -4.22 -18.79
N TYR A 351 15.17 -3.00 -18.63
CA TYR A 351 14.35 -2.32 -19.64
C TYR A 351 15.22 -1.56 -20.66
N GLY A 352 16.35 -1.01 -20.20
CA GLY A 352 17.22 -0.10 -20.93
C GLY A 352 18.03 -0.73 -22.07
N THR A 353 18.31 -2.04 -22.06
CA THR A 353 19.07 -2.67 -23.15
C THR A 353 18.35 -2.55 -24.49
N TYR A 354 17.01 -2.44 -24.51
CA TYR A 354 16.26 -2.25 -25.75
C TYR A 354 16.18 -0.77 -26.19
N SER A 355 16.00 0.16 -25.25
CA SER A 355 15.84 1.59 -25.57
C SER A 355 17.16 2.33 -25.83
N THR A 356 18.23 1.97 -25.11
CA THR A 356 19.52 2.67 -25.20
C THR A 356 20.32 2.28 -26.45
N TYR A 357 20.19 1.03 -26.92
CA TYR A 357 20.81 0.61 -28.18
C TYR A 357 20.00 1.05 -29.40
N SER A 358 18.66 1.06 -29.34
CA SER A 358 17.81 1.51 -30.45
C SER A 358 18.03 2.99 -30.80
N SER A 359 18.16 3.90 -29.81
CA SER A 359 18.45 5.30 -30.11
C SER A 359 19.82 5.50 -30.77
N SER A 360 20.84 4.73 -30.37
CA SER A 360 22.17 4.82 -30.99
C SER A 360 22.26 4.18 -32.39
N TYR A 361 21.32 3.29 -32.75
CA TYR A 361 21.34 2.57 -34.03
C TYR A 361 20.59 3.32 -35.14
N TYR A 362 19.63 4.18 -34.79
CA TYR A 362 18.83 4.97 -35.74
C TYR A 362 19.27 6.43 -35.87
N ASP A 363 20.21 6.90 -35.04
CA ASP A 363 20.87 8.21 -35.17
C ASP A 363 22.10 8.18 -36.11
N GLN A 364 22.21 7.17 -37.01
CA GLN A 364 23.18 7.13 -38.12
C GLN A 364 22.53 7.33 -39.47
#